data_AF-A0A2X2TBV2-F1
#
_entry.id   AF-A0A2X2TBV2-F1
#
_cell.length_a   1.000
_cell.length_b   1.000
_cell.length_c   1.000
_cell.angle_alpha   90.00
_cell.angle_beta   90.00
_cell.angle_gamma   90.00
#
_symmetry.space_group_name_H-M   'P 1'
#
loop_
_entity.id
_entity.type
_entity.pdbx_description
1 polymer ?
#
loop_
_entity_poly.entity_id
_entity_poly.type
_entity_poly.pdbx_seq_one_letter_code
_entity_poly.pdbx_strand_id
1 'polypeptide(L)'
;MEQLTPGLTTQLWQEDRGTLLLWGGDLNTPADSAWLTALRKLRRRPADGLVWVTSAFDQLSAPGLEPPLPVPSESTMDSLSHAISTRMDKLGWQLPLYVWSLHPRAGQPEGRITQAAGCLLPAGCRTEGLAEQLSALTPDLTSQGLQQTCGEVKHNFLLTLADQLIREPQSVTAPLSVMLNPYRPLPLAGVVFSQPSAGAERAVTHHWGYG
;
A
#
# COMPACT_ATOMS: atom_id res chain seq x y z
N MET A 1 -0.82 -1.85 12.53
CA MET A 1 -1.02 -0.45 12.09
C MET A 1 0.16 0.48 12.41
N GLU A 2 1.17 0.09 13.21
CA GLU A 2 2.34 0.96 13.53
C GLU A 2 3.64 0.63 12.78
N GLN A 3 3.61 -0.35 11.88
CA GLN A 3 4.82 -0.91 11.25
C GLN A 3 5.42 -0.07 10.12
N LEU A 4 4.70 0.97 9.69
CA LEU A 4 5.18 1.87 8.64
C LEU A 4 5.63 3.17 9.27
N THR A 5 4.71 3.99 9.75
CA THR A 5 4.95 5.31 10.32
C THR A 5 4.63 5.35 11.82
N PRO A 6 5.52 4.89 12.71
CA PRO A 6 5.32 4.99 14.15
C PRO A 6 5.02 6.45 14.52
N GLY A 7 3.96 6.63 15.31
CA GLY A 7 3.46 7.95 15.69
C GLY A 7 2.46 8.59 14.73
N LEU A 8 2.24 8.13 13.49
CA LEU A 8 1.25 8.74 12.59
C LEU A 8 -0.19 8.58 13.11
N THR A 9 -0.49 7.43 13.71
CA THR A 9 -1.80 7.17 14.35
C THR A 9 -2.03 8.04 15.60
N THR A 10 -0.95 8.48 16.25
CA THR A 10 -0.99 9.32 17.47
C THR A 10 -0.96 10.82 17.14
N GLN A 11 -0.13 11.22 16.18
CA GLN A 11 0.10 12.61 15.79
C GLN A 11 -0.83 13.08 14.67
N LEU A 12 -1.51 12.14 13.99
CA LEU A 12 -2.46 12.36 12.90
C LEU A 12 -1.87 12.96 11.62
N TRP A 13 -0.59 13.37 11.62
CA TRP A 13 0.14 13.87 10.46
C TRP A 13 1.65 13.72 10.62
N GLN A 14 2.38 13.67 9.50
CA GLN A 14 3.85 13.67 9.42
C GLN A 14 4.30 14.40 8.15
N GLU A 15 5.42 15.12 8.18
CA GLU A 15 5.96 15.83 7.02
C GLU A 15 7.39 15.38 6.71
N ASP A 16 7.71 15.10 5.46
CA ASP A 16 9.10 14.92 5.03
C ASP A 16 9.35 15.49 3.65
N ARG A 17 10.45 16.24 3.51
CA ARG A 17 10.92 16.80 2.23
C ARG A 17 9.81 17.48 1.41
N GLY A 18 8.91 18.21 2.08
CA GLY A 18 7.78 18.90 1.46
C GLY A 18 6.56 18.03 1.13
N THR A 19 6.56 16.77 1.55
CA THR A 19 5.42 15.84 1.46
C THR A 19 4.75 15.74 2.82
N LEU A 20 3.46 16.06 2.89
CA LEU A 20 2.64 15.93 4.09
C LEU A 20 1.79 14.65 4.03
N LEU A 21 2.00 13.74 4.97
CA LEU A 21 1.15 12.59 5.23
C LEU A 21 0.12 12.96 6.30
N LEU A 22 -1.13 12.64 6.03
CA LEU A 22 -2.26 12.84 6.95
C LEU A 22 -2.89 11.49 7.24
N TRP A 23 -3.15 11.22 8.52
CA TRP A 23 -3.82 9.99 8.90
C TRP A 23 -5.30 10.06 8.54
N GLY A 24 -5.76 9.14 7.69
CA GLY A 24 -7.15 9.03 7.23
C GLY A 24 -8.07 8.21 8.14
N GLY A 25 -7.54 7.67 9.24
CA GLY A 25 -8.24 6.75 10.14
C GLY A 25 -8.28 5.30 9.64
N ASP A 26 -8.73 4.39 10.51
CA ASP A 26 -8.91 2.98 10.18
C ASP A 26 -10.19 2.79 9.35
N LEU A 27 -10.10 2.07 8.23
CA LEU A 27 -11.23 1.76 7.36
C LEU A 27 -12.29 0.88 8.02
N ASN A 28 -11.94 0.13 9.07
CA ASN A 28 -12.87 -0.66 9.87
C ASN A 28 -13.69 0.19 10.86
N THR A 29 -13.35 1.48 10.99
CA THR A 29 -14.06 2.41 11.86
C THR A 29 -14.84 3.45 11.05
N PRO A 30 -15.97 3.96 11.57
CA PRO A 30 -16.73 5.02 10.91
C PRO A 30 -15.84 6.20 10.54
N ALA A 31 -16.04 6.76 9.35
CA ALA A 31 -15.26 7.91 8.89
C ALA A 31 -15.46 9.12 9.82
N ASP A 32 -14.37 9.69 10.33
CA ASP A 32 -14.40 10.93 11.11
C ASP A 32 -14.79 12.10 10.20
N SER A 33 -16.09 12.45 10.24
CA SER A 33 -16.63 13.55 9.44
C SER A 33 -16.02 14.90 9.82
N ALA A 34 -15.72 15.12 11.09
CA ALA A 34 -15.21 16.41 11.56
C ALA A 34 -13.79 16.63 11.06
N TRP A 35 -12.94 15.60 11.18
CA TRP A 35 -11.58 15.59 10.64
C TRP A 35 -11.56 15.81 9.12
N LEU A 36 -12.30 15.01 8.36
CA LEU A 36 -12.32 15.11 6.88
C LEU A 36 -12.88 16.46 6.40
N THR A 37 -13.89 16.99 7.09
CA THR A 37 -14.43 18.33 6.78
C THR A 37 -13.42 19.42 7.11
N ALA A 38 -12.62 19.27 8.17
CA ALA A 38 -11.56 20.20 8.51
C ALA A 38 -10.45 20.18 7.46
N LEU A 39 -10.04 19.00 6.98
CA LEU A 39 -9.04 18.87 5.90
C LEU A 39 -9.47 19.60 4.62
N ARG A 40 -10.76 19.52 4.27
CA ARG A 40 -11.33 20.25 3.13
C ARG A 40 -11.16 21.77 3.22
N LYS A 41 -11.06 22.33 4.43
CA LYS A 41 -10.90 23.78 4.66
C LYS A 41 -9.45 24.25 4.55
N LEU A 42 -8.47 23.35 4.61
CA LEU A 42 -7.05 23.73 4.64
C LEU A 42 -6.55 24.27 3.30
N ARG A 43 -6.99 23.69 2.18
CA ARG A 43 -6.58 24.09 0.81
C ARG A 43 -7.68 23.80 -0.20
N ARG A 44 -7.59 24.43 -1.38
CA ARG A 44 -8.53 24.21 -2.51
C ARG A 44 -8.56 22.74 -2.94
N ARG A 45 -7.41 22.05 -2.96
CA ARG A 45 -7.28 20.59 -3.13
C ARG A 45 -6.70 20.04 -1.83
N PRO A 46 -7.44 19.23 -1.05
CA PRO A 46 -7.04 18.89 0.32
C PRO A 46 -5.90 17.87 0.37
N ALA A 47 -5.74 17.03 -0.65
CA ALA A 47 -4.66 16.07 -0.78
C ALA A 47 -4.42 15.70 -2.26
N ASP A 48 -3.24 15.16 -2.55
CA ASP A 48 -2.87 14.75 -3.91
C ASP A 48 -3.24 13.30 -4.23
N GLY A 49 -3.42 12.46 -3.20
CA GLY A 49 -3.83 11.06 -3.31
C GLY A 49 -4.25 10.50 -1.95
N LEU A 50 -4.88 9.33 -1.99
CA LEU A 50 -5.23 8.54 -0.80
C LEU A 50 -4.39 7.26 -0.83
N VAL A 51 -3.74 6.91 0.29
CA VAL A 51 -2.98 5.67 0.40
C VAL A 51 -3.69 4.72 1.37
N TRP A 52 -4.07 3.54 0.88
CA TRP A 52 -4.55 2.46 1.73
C TRP A 52 -3.41 1.49 2.00
N VAL A 53 -2.96 1.45 3.25
CA VAL A 53 -1.90 0.55 3.71
C VAL A 53 -2.54 -0.73 4.25
N THR A 54 -2.08 -1.89 3.78
CA THR A 54 -2.60 -3.20 4.20
C THR A 54 -1.50 -4.25 4.13
N SER A 55 -1.54 -5.27 4.98
CA SER A 55 -0.67 -6.47 4.86
C SER A 55 -1.43 -7.69 4.32
N ALA A 56 -2.66 -7.50 3.85
CA ALA A 56 -3.54 -8.61 3.49
C ALA A 56 -3.12 -9.37 2.22
N PHE A 57 -2.23 -8.80 1.41
CA PHE A 57 -1.71 -9.43 0.21
C PHE A 57 -0.33 -10.09 0.41
N ASP A 58 0.15 -10.15 1.65
CA ASP A 58 1.39 -10.86 1.97
C ASP A 58 1.17 -12.37 2.06
N GLN A 59 1.34 -13.04 0.92
CA GLN A 59 1.26 -14.51 0.80
C GLN A 59 2.64 -15.17 0.74
N LEU A 60 3.69 -14.44 1.11
CA LEU A 60 5.05 -14.97 1.06
C LEU A 60 5.19 -16.18 1.98
N SER A 61 5.77 -17.25 1.46
CA SER A 61 6.02 -18.47 2.21
C SER A 61 7.50 -18.59 2.52
N ALA A 62 7.85 -18.82 3.79
CA ALA A 62 9.22 -19.11 4.21
C ALA A 62 9.24 -20.22 5.26
N PRO A 63 10.31 -21.03 5.32
CA PRO A 63 10.45 -22.07 6.33
C PRO A 63 10.39 -21.49 7.75
N GLY A 64 9.54 -22.06 8.60
CA GLY A 64 9.40 -21.64 10.00
C GLY A 64 8.50 -20.43 10.25
N LEU A 65 7.84 -19.88 9.22
CA LEU A 65 6.76 -18.92 9.40
C LEU A 65 5.41 -19.63 9.53
N GLU A 66 4.54 -19.09 10.38
CA GLU A 66 3.11 -19.45 10.41
C GLU A 66 2.49 -19.29 9.01
N PRO A 67 1.40 -20.01 8.69
CA PRO A 67 0.68 -19.82 7.42
C PRO A 67 0.29 -18.34 7.19
N PRO A 68 0.30 -17.85 5.93
CA PRO A 68 -0.16 -16.49 5.65
C PRO A 68 -1.64 -16.33 5.98
N LEU A 69 -2.05 -15.09 6.27
CA LEU A 69 -3.46 -14.76 6.45
C LEU A 69 -4.20 -15.03 5.13
N PRO A 70 -5.47 -15.48 5.19
CA PRO A 70 -6.25 -15.70 4.00
C PRO A 70 -6.42 -14.38 3.23
N VAL A 71 -6.36 -14.49 1.90
CA VAL A 71 -6.65 -13.38 0.99
C VAL A 71 -8.05 -12.82 1.29
N PRO A 72 -8.25 -11.49 1.33
CA PRO A 72 -9.55 -10.89 1.63
C PRO A 72 -10.65 -11.38 0.71
N SER A 73 -11.81 -11.70 1.29
CA SER A 73 -13.01 -12.05 0.51
C SER A 73 -13.54 -10.85 -0.27
N GLU A 74 -14.34 -11.12 -1.30
CA GLU A 74 -15.04 -10.08 -2.07
C GLU A 74 -15.88 -9.16 -1.18
N SER A 75 -16.61 -9.72 -0.20
CA SER A 75 -17.42 -8.93 0.75
C SER A 75 -16.58 -8.02 1.65
N THR A 76 -15.38 -8.47 2.04
CA THR A 76 -14.43 -7.65 2.80
C THR A 76 -13.94 -6.50 1.94
N MET A 77 -13.59 -6.78 0.68
CA MET A 77 -13.14 -5.76 -0.28
C MET A 77 -14.24 -4.77 -0.67
N ASP A 78 -15.49 -5.22 -0.79
CA ASP A 78 -16.64 -4.33 -1.03
C ASP A 78 -16.87 -3.38 0.15
N SER A 79 -16.79 -3.91 1.37
CA SER A 79 -16.88 -3.11 2.60
C SER A 79 -15.77 -2.06 2.70
N LEU A 80 -14.53 -2.44 2.39
CA LEU A 80 -13.39 -1.52 2.34
C LEU A 80 -13.57 -0.46 1.25
N SER A 81 -14.05 -0.86 0.08
CA SER A 81 -14.31 0.06 -1.04
C SER A 81 -15.38 1.09 -0.67
N HIS A 82 -16.44 0.65 -0.01
CA HIS A 82 -17.49 1.53 0.50
C HIS A 82 -16.96 2.51 1.57
N ALA A 83 -16.12 2.03 2.50
CA ALA A 83 -15.51 2.87 3.53
C ALA A 83 -14.59 3.95 2.94
N ILE A 84 -13.83 3.61 1.88
CA ILE A 84 -12.99 4.55 1.13
C ILE A 84 -13.85 5.58 0.40
N SER A 85 -14.87 5.14 -0.35
CA SER A 85 -15.79 6.04 -1.06
C SER A 85 -16.44 7.04 -0.09
N THR A 86 -16.93 6.55 1.06
CA THR A 86 -17.54 7.40 2.09
C THR A 86 -16.56 8.46 2.61
N ARG A 87 -15.27 8.15 2.72
CA ARG A 87 -14.24 9.12 3.13
C ARG A 87 -14.00 10.17 2.05
N MET A 88 -13.93 9.76 0.78
CA MET A 88 -13.82 10.69 -0.35
C MET A 88 -15.04 11.62 -0.45
N ASP A 89 -16.25 11.09 -0.23
CA ASP A 89 -17.49 11.86 -0.24
C ASP A 89 -17.51 12.92 0.87
N LYS A 90 -17.10 12.54 2.10
CA LYS A 90 -16.97 13.48 3.22
C LYS A 90 -15.87 14.52 3.00
N LEU A 91 -14.77 14.13 2.37
CA LEU A 91 -13.70 15.04 1.96
C LEU A 91 -14.16 15.98 0.83
N GLY A 92 -15.19 15.59 0.08
CA GLY A 92 -15.71 16.32 -1.08
C GLY A 92 -14.82 16.24 -2.31
N TRP A 93 -13.91 15.26 -2.38
CA TRP A 93 -12.93 15.08 -3.45
C TRP A 93 -12.71 13.60 -3.73
N GLN A 94 -12.76 13.24 -5.02
CA GLN A 94 -12.22 11.96 -5.48
C GLN A 94 -10.71 12.09 -5.69
N LEU A 95 -9.95 11.27 -4.96
CA LEU A 95 -8.49 11.29 -4.98
C LEU A 95 -7.96 10.00 -5.61
N PRO A 96 -6.86 10.02 -6.37
CA PRO A 96 -6.23 8.79 -6.83
C PRO A 96 -5.88 7.92 -5.62
N LEU A 97 -6.35 6.68 -5.64
CA LEU A 97 -6.13 5.70 -4.57
C LEU A 97 -4.89 4.88 -4.90
N TYR A 98 -3.94 4.82 -3.97
CA TYR A 98 -2.78 3.96 -4.01
C TYR A 98 -2.92 2.87 -2.96
N VAL A 99 -2.74 1.62 -3.36
CA VAL A 99 -2.66 0.49 -2.43
C VAL A 99 -1.20 0.32 -2.06
N TRP A 100 -0.89 0.35 -0.76
CA TRP A 100 0.41 -0.02 -0.25
C TRP A 100 0.31 -1.37 0.48
N SER A 101 0.72 -2.45 -0.20
CA SER A 101 0.83 -3.79 0.37
C SER A 101 2.13 -3.95 1.15
N LEU A 102 2.00 -4.18 2.45
CA LEU A 102 3.11 -4.51 3.33
C LEU A 102 3.34 -6.00 3.40
N HIS A 103 4.61 -6.39 3.36
CA HIS A 103 5.07 -7.76 3.43
C HIS A 103 5.91 -8.01 4.69
N PRO A 104 5.29 -8.01 5.89
CA PRO A 104 6.01 -8.28 7.14
C PRO A 104 6.71 -9.64 7.18
N ARG A 105 6.22 -10.62 6.41
CA ARG A 105 6.81 -11.96 6.32
C ARG A 105 8.18 -11.96 5.63
N ALA A 106 8.50 -10.90 4.87
CA ALA A 106 9.82 -10.71 4.27
C ALA A 106 10.86 -10.10 5.23
N GLY A 107 10.52 -9.85 6.50
CA GLY A 107 11.44 -9.23 7.46
C GLY A 107 11.69 -7.75 7.19
N GLN A 108 12.79 -7.21 7.73
CA GLN A 108 13.15 -5.79 7.66
C GLN A 108 14.25 -5.53 6.61
N PRO A 109 14.21 -4.40 5.88
CA PRO A 109 15.23 -4.03 4.91
C PRO A 109 16.47 -3.44 5.61
N GLU A 110 17.18 -4.24 6.42
CA GLU A 110 18.41 -3.78 7.09
C GLU A 110 19.53 -3.52 6.08
N GLY A 111 20.00 -2.27 6.01
CA GLY A 111 21.15 -1.86 5.19
C GLY A 111 20.90 -1.78 3.69
N ARG A 112 19.63 -1.78 3.26
CA ARG A 112 19.25 -1.80 1.83
C ARG A 112 18.86 -0.42 1.32
N ILE A 113 19.28 -0.07 0.10
CA ILE A 113 18.68 1.05 -0.64
C ILE A 113 17.23 0.68 -0.96
N THR A 114 16.28 1.39 -0.36
CA THR A 114 14.86 1.10 -0.57
C THR A 114 14.43 1.55 -1.96
N GLN A 115 14.25 0.58 -2.86
CA GLN A 115 13.68 0.79 -4.19
C GLN A 115 12.16 0.58 -4.15
N ALA A 116 11.43 1.40 -4.90
CA ALA A 116 10.00 1.26 -5.06
C ALA A 116 9.69 -0.02 -5.86
N ALA A 117 9.00 -0.96 -5.23
CA ALA A 117 8.43 -2.13 -5.90
C ALA A 117 6.94 -1.86 -6.10
N GLY A 118 6.47 -1.76 -7.34
CA GLY A 118 5.07 -1.43 -7.60
C GLY A 118 4.83 -0.96 -9.02
N CYS A 119 3.56 -0.79 -9.37
CA CYS A 119 3.13 -0.33 -10.67
C CYS A 119 2.07 0.77 -10.53
N LEU A 120 2.09 1.72 -11.48
CA LEU A 120 1.00 2.69 -11.65
C LEU A 120 -0.05 2.10 -12.58
N LEU A 121 -1.31 2.38 -12.30
CA LEU A 121 -2.43 1.96 -13.12
C LEU A 121 -2.88 3.11 -14.02
N PRO A 122 -3.19 2.85 -15.30
CA PRO A 122 -3.77 3.86 -16.17
C PRO A 122 -5.14 4.31 -15.67
N ALA A 123 -5.55 5.53 -16.03
CA ALA A 123 -6.88 6.03 -15.69
C ALA A 123 -7.96 5.10 -16.28
N GLY A 124 -8.91 4.66 -15.45
CA GLY A 124 -9.95 3.71 -15.86
C GLY A 124 -9.44 2.28 -16.06
N CYS A 125 -8.34 1.90 -15.41
CA CYS A 125 -7.82 0.54 -15.37
C CYS A 125 -8.94 -0.47 -15.05
N ARG A 126 -8.98 -1.56 -15.81
CA ARG A 126 -9.87 -2.70 -15.59
C ARG A 126 -9.14 -3.84 -14.93
N THR A 127 -9.90 -4.84 -14.50
CA THR A 127 -9.41 -6.08 -13.91
C THR A 127 -8.31 -6.75 -14.73
N GLU A 128 -8.45 -6.80 -16.05
CA GLU A 128 -7.45 -7.37 -16.96
C GLU A 128 -6.17 -6.51 -16.99
N GLY A 129 -6.34 -5.19 -17.05
CA GLY A 129 -5.22 -4.26 -17.05
C GLY A 129 -4.39 -4.31 -15.76
N LEU A 130 -5.02 -4.58 -14.61
CA LEU A 130 -4.29 -4.79 -13.36
C LEU A 130 -3.40 -6.03 -13.44
N ALA A 131 -3.92 -7.16 -13.94
CA ALA A 131 -3.15 -8.38 -14.09
C ALA A 131 -1.97 -8.20 -15.07
N GLU A 132 -2.19 -7.47 -16.17
CA GLU A 132 -1.12 -7.13 -17.11
C GLU A 132 -0.03 -6.26 -16.47
N GLN A 133 -0.40 -5.24 -15.69
CA GLN A 133 0.57 -4.37 -15.00
C GLN A 133 1.40 -5.14 -13.96
N LEU A 134 0.76 -6.03 -13.19
CA LEU A 134 1.49 -6.86 -12.22
C LEU A 134 2.41 -7.86 -12.92
N SER A 135 1.97 -8.45 -14.04
CA SER A 135 2.81 -9.33 -14.87
C SER A 135 4.02 -8.59 -15.43
N ALA A 136 3.82 -7.38 -15.97
CA ALA A 136 4.87 -6.53 -16.51
C ALA A 136 5.89 -6.05 -15.45
N LEU A 137 5.50 -6.02 -14.17
CA LEU A 137 6.38 -5.69 -13.05
C LEU A 137 7.36 -6.84 -12.71
N THR A 138 7.00 -8.10 -13.00
CA THR A 138 7.78 -9.28 -12.57
C THR A 138 9.22 -9.35 -13.11
N PRO A 139 9.53 -8.98 -14.37
CA PRO A 139 10.91 -9.02 -14.87
C PRO A 139 11.82 -8.01 -14.17
N ASP A 140 11.31 -6.81 -13.91
CA ASP A 140 12.05 -5.75 -13.22
C ASP A 140 12.33 -6.15 -11.76
N LEU A 141 11.33 -6.70 -11.06
CA LEU A 141 11.52 -7.25 -9.71
C LEU A 141 12.56 -8.37 -9.69
N THR A 142 12.55 -9.24 -10.71
CA THR A 142 13.52 -10.34 -10.82
C THR A 142 14.93 -9.82 -11.05
N SER A 143 15.11 -8.88 -11.98
CA SER A 143 16.41 -8.27 -12.28
C SER A 143 17.00 -7.54 -11.07
N GLN A 144 16.19 -6.67 -10.45
CA GLN A 144 16.60 -5.92 -9.25
C GLN A 144 16.84 -6.85 -8.05
N GLY A 145 15.98 -7.85 -7.86
CA GLY A 145 16.10 -8.83 -6.78
C GLY A 145 17.37 -9.69 -6.90
N LEU A 146 17.74 -10.06 -8.13
CA LEU A 146 18.98 -10.79 -8.39
C LEU A 146 20.20 -9.93 -8.04
N GLN A 147 20.22 -8.67 -8.46
CA GLN A 147 21.29 -7.73 -8.10
C GLN A 147 21.43 -7.55 -6.59
N GLN A 148 20.30 -7.47 -5.86
CA GLN A 148 20.30 -7.35 -4.40
C GLN A 148 20.84 -8.60 -3.72
N THR A 149 20.42 -9.79 -4.17
CA THR A 149 20.85 -11.07 -3.60
C THR A 149 22.35 -11.34 -3.85
N CYS A 150 22.92 -10.81 -4.94
CA CYS A 150 24.36 -10.84 -5.18
C CYS A 150 25.16 -10.05 -4.14
N GLY A 151 24.59 -9.00 -3.55
CA GLY A 151 25.22 -8.24 -2.46
C GLY A 151 25.10 -9.00 -1.13
N GLU A 152 23.87 -9.27 -0.71
CA GLU A 152 23.58 -10.05 0.50
C GLU A 152 22.37 -10.96 0.28
N VAL A 153 22.52 -12.26 0.53
CA VAL A 153 21.48 -13.27 0.27
C VAL A 153 20.17 -13.01 1.02
N LYS A 154 20.22 -12.28 2.15
CA LYS A 154 19.04 -11.87 2.91
C LYS A 154 18.17 -10.84 2.18
N HIS A 155 18.65 -10.18 1.15
CA HIS A 155 17.89 -9.21 0.35
C HIS A 155 17.09 -9.87 -0.78
N ASN A 156 16.29 -10.89 -0.44
CA ASN A 156 15.54 -11.68 -1.42
C ASN A 156 14.07 -11.25 -1.61
N PHE A 157 13.62 -10.17 -0.96
CA PHE A 157 12.22 -9.72 -0.98
C PHE A 157 11.67 -9.53 -2.40
N LEU A 158 12.41 -8.89 -3.31
CA LEU A 158 11.92 -8.66 -4.67
C LEU A 158 11.76 -9.98 -5.45
N LEU A 159 12.63 -10.96 -5.19
CA LEU A 159 12.54 -12.28 -5.80
C LEU A 159 11.36 -13.08 -5.26
N THR A 160 11.13 -13.04 -3.95
CA THR A 160 9.98 -13.74 -3.32
C THR A 160 8.66 -13.07 -3.70
N LEU A 161 8.63 -11.74 -3.83
CA LEU A 161 7.49 -11.01 -4.37
C LEU A 161 7.23 -11.36 -5.85
N ALA A 162 8.28 -11.40 -6.68
CA ALA A 162 8.15 -11.80 -8.08
C ALA A 162 7.58 -13.23 -8.20
N ASP A 163 8.08 -14.17 -7.39
CA ASP A 163 7.58 -15.55 -7.36
C ASP A 163 6.10 -15.62 -6.94
N GLN A 164 5.68 -14.85 -5.93
CA GLN A 164 4.26 -14.75 -5.55
C GLN A 164 3.40 -14.21 -6.70
N LEU A 165 3.83 -13.13 -7.37
CA LEU A 165 3.07 -12.53 -8.47
C LEU A 165 3.00 -13.44 -9.71
N ILE A 166 4.00 -14.30 -9.92
CA ILE A 166 4.02 -15.27 -11.02
C ILE A 166 3.13 -16.48 -10.70
N ARG A 167 3.25 -17.05 -9.50
CA ARG A 167 2.55 -18.30 -9.13
C ARG A 167 1.11 -18.08 -8.70
N GLU A 168 0.87 -16.98 -7.97
CA GLU A 168 -0.42 -16.68 -7.35
C GLU A 168 -0.83 -15.21 -7.58
N PRO A 169 -0.89 -14.72 -8.84
CA PRO A 169 -1.32 -13.34 -9.13
C PRO A 169 -2.70 -13.02 -8.54
N GLN A 170 -3.59 -14.01 -8.47
CA GLN A 170 -4.93 -13.89 -7.89
C GLN A 170 -4.95 -13.49 -6.41
N SER A 171 -3.85 -13.71 -5.68
CA SER A 171 -3.72 -13.25 -4.29
C SER A 171 -3.79 -11.72 -4.16
N VAL A 172 -3.47 -11.01 -5.24
CA VAL A 172 -3.51 -9.54 -5.33
C VAL A 172 -4.60 -9.08 -6.30
N THR A 173 -4.70 -9.69 -7.49
CA THR A 173 -5.61 -9.21 -8.55
C THR A 173 -7.07 -9.43 -8.18
N ALA A 174 -7.44 -10.56 -7.57
CA ALA A 174 -8.85 -10.85 -7.29
C ALA A 174 -9.44 -9.89 -6.25
N PRO A 175 -8.79 -9.61 -5.10
CA PRO A 175 -9.27 -8.60 -4.16
C PRO A 175 -9.35 -7.19 -4.77
N LEU A 176 -8.31 -6.76 -5.48
CA LEU A 176 -8.25 -5.41 -6.04
C LEU A 176 -9.22 -5.21 -7.21
N SER A 177 -9.60 -6.28 -7.90
CA SER A 177 -10.62 -6.25 -8.96
C SER A 177 -11.98 -5.73 -8.46
N VAL A 178 -12.31 -5.98 -7.19
CA VAL A 178 -13.53 -5.45 -6.56
C VAL A 178 -13.50 -3.93 -6.50
N MET A 179 -12.33 -3.32 -6.28
CA MET A 179 -12.17 -1.86 -6.25
C MET A 179 -12.25 -1.22 -7.64
N LEU A 180 -12.02 -2.01 -8.69
CA LEU A 180 -12.11 -1.61 -10.10
C LEU A 180 -13.51 -1.85 -10.69
N ASN A 181 -14.49 -2.22 -9.87
CA ASN A 181 -15.84 -2.54 -10.32
C ASN A 181 -16.51 -1.32 -10.99
N PRO A 182 -17.03 -1.44 -12.23
CA PRO A 182 -17.63 -0.34 -12.98
C PRO A 182 -18.88 0.26 -12.32
N TYR A 183 -19.56 -0.45 -11.43
CA TYR A 183 -20.74 0.05 -10.73
C TYR A 183 -20.42 1.00 -9.57
N ARG A 184 -19.22 0.90 -9.00
CA ARG A 184 -18.68 1.82 -7.98
C ARG A 184 -17.17 1.98 -8.15
N PRO A 185 -16.70 2.61 -9.24
CA PRO A 185 -15.29 2.63 -9.55
C PRO A 185 -14.55 3.51 -8.54
N LEU A 186 -13.61 2.91 -7.82
CA LEU A 186 -12.60 3.69 -7.10
C LEU A 186 -11.49 4.08 -8.08
N PRO A 187 -10.95 5.30 -7.98
CA PRO A 187 -9.86 5.77 -8.85
C PRO A 187 -8.51 5.14 -8.44
N LEU A 188 -8.42 3.81 -8.49
CA LEU A 188 -7.20 3.07 -8.17
C LEU A 188 -6.10 3.44 -9.18
N ALA A 189 -5.04 4.07 -8.69
CA ALA A 189 -3.98 4.68 -9.46
C ALA A 189 -2.65 3.92 -9.38
N GLY A 190 -2.50 2.98 -8.45
CA GLY A 190 -1.29 2.19 -8.33
C GLY A 190 -1.29 1.23 -7.15
N VAL A 191 -0.36 0.28 -7.21
CA VAL A 191 -0.07 -0.67 -6.14
C VAL A 191 1.42 -0.62 -5.86
N VAL A 192 1.79 -0.50 -4.58
CA VAL A 192 3.16 -0.50 -4.08
C VAL A 192 3.31 -1.63 -3.08
N PHE A 193 4.44 -2.32 -3.15
CA PHE A 193 4.83 -3.42 -2.27
C PHE A 193 6.07 -3.03 -1.49
N SER A 194 6.08 -3.29 -0.18
CA SER A 194 7.30 -3.11 0.60
C SER A 194 7.36 -4.03 1.80
N GLN A 195 8.56 -4.27 2.30
CA GLN A 195 8.75 -4.72 3.68
C GLN A 195 8.33 -3.62 4.66
N PRO A 196 7.95 -3.96 5.91
CA PRO A 196 7.94 -3.00 7.00
C PRO A 196 9.31 -2.37 7.16
N SER A 197 9.38 -1.21 7.81
CA SER A 197 10.66 -0.58 8.14
C SER A 197 10.77 -0.41 9.65
N ALA A 198 11.86 -0.87 10.25
CA ALA A 198 12.11 -0.79 11.70
C ALA A 198 12.54 0.61 12.17
N GLY A 199 12.49 1.62 11.30
CA GLY A 199 13.11 2.91 11.52
C GLY A 199 12.16 4.07 11.46
N ALA A 200 11.33 4.26 12.49
CA ALA A 200 10.95 5.61 12.87
C ALA A 200 10.80 5.77 14.40
N GLU A 201 11.57 5.02 15.17
CA GLU A 201 12.16 5.65 16.35
C GLU A 201 13.34 6.49 15.87
N ARG A 202 13.19 7.82 15.70
CA ARG A 202 14.32 8.77 15.79
C ARG A 202 13.93 10.26 15.82
N ALA A 203 14.29 10.86 16.95
CA ALA A 203 14.77 12.23 17.22
C ALA A 203 13.93 13.48 16.89
N VAL A 204 12.97 13.50 15.97
CA VAL A 204 12.21 14.74 15.67
C VAL A 204 10.74 14.44 15.44
N THR A 205 9.90 15.20 16.14
CA THR A 205 8.49 14.90 16.42
C THR A 205 7.56 14.84 15.20
N HIS A 206 8.01 15.10 13.96
CA HIS A 206 7.12 15.22 12.79
C HIS A 206 7.72 14.78 11.44
N HIS A 207 8.80 13.99 11.39
CA HIS A 207 9.46 13.59 10.12
C HIS A 207 9.28 12.10 9.74
N TRP A 208 9.10 11.83 8.44
CA TRP A 208 9.07 10.48 7.84
C TRP A 208 10.17 10.33 6.77
N GLY A 209 11.32 9.73 7.10
CA GLY A 209 12.44 9.62 6.15
C GLY A 209 13.10 8.25 6.13
N TYR A 210 13.37 7.75 4.91
CA TYR A 210 14.18 6.58 4.62
C TYR A 210 15.61 6.77 5.15
N GLY A 211 16.04 5.85 6.02
CA GLY A 211 17.44 5.69 6.43
C GLY A 211 18.19 4.72 5.53
#